data_AF-A0A966NXT8-F1
#
_entry.id   AF-A0A966NXT8-F1
#
_cell.length_a   1.000
_cell.length_b   1.000
_cell.length_c   1.000
_cell.angle_alpha   90.00
_cell.angle_beta   90.00
_cell.angle_gamma   90.00
#
_symmetry.space_group_name_H-M   'P 1'
#
loop_
_entity.id
_entity.type
_entity.pdbx_description
1 polymer ?
#
loop_
_entity_poly.entity_id
_entity_poly.type
_entity_poly.pdbx_seq_one_letter_code
_entity_poly.pdbx_strand_id
1 'polypeptide(L)'
;MVGEEEVSQASFKFARMEWCETEVVEQVITQFEISLETGLRLNKVTRLAEDIALNLRVPSVRMVAPIPGKNTVGVEIPNELRATVRLKEVMQVAGRKLDTMKIPLIL
;
A
#
# COMPACT_ATOMS: atom_id res chain seq x y z
N MET A 1 8.07 6.37 7.85
CA MET A 1 8.18 5.71 6.53
C MET A 1 8.57 4.30 6.90
N VAL A 2 7.71 3.31 6.67
CA VAL A 2 8.07 1.93 7.03
C VAL A 2 9.36 1.63 6.28
N GLY A 3 10.46 1.48 7.01
CA GLY A 3 11.78 1.43 6.40
C GLY A 3 11.90 0.18 5.55
N GLU A 4 12.53 0.29 4.37
CA GLU A 4 12.78 -0.88 3.50
C GLU A 4 13.38 -2.06 4.27
N GLU A 5 14.17 -1.76 5.30
CA GLU A 5 14.81 -2.70 6.20
C GLU A 5 13.80 -3.52 7.05
N GLU A 6 12.74 -2.90 7.58
CA GLU A 6 11.73 -3.60 8.40
C GLU A 6 10.88 -4.53 7.55
N VAL A 7 10.58 -4.12 6.32
CA VAL A 7 9.82 -4.92 5.36
C VAL A 7 10.66 -6.05 4.78
N SER A 8 11.96 -5.82 4.57
CA SER A 8 12.90 -6.86 4.11
C SER A 8 13.13 -7.94 5.17
N GLN A 9 13.21 -7.55 6.46
CA GLN A 9 13.29 -8.49 7.59
C GLN A 9 12.01 -9.32 7.76
N ALA A 10 10.84 -8.77 7.41
CA ALA A 10 9.56 -9.48 7.43
C ALA A 10 9.40 -10.51 6.31
N SER A 11 10.45 -10.81 5.53
CA SER A 11 10.44 -11.85 4.50
C SER A 11 10.24 -13.25 5.13
N PHE A 12 8.99 -13.69 5.22
CA PHE A 12 8.62 -15.01 5.69
C PHE A 12 9.05 -16.11 4.71
N LYS A 13 9.35 -17.30 5.23
CA LYS A 13 9.85 -18.49 4.50
C LYS A 13 9.02 -18.95 3.30
N PHE A 14 7.82 -18.39 3.09
CA PHE A 14 6.83 -18.81 2.07
C PHE A 14 6.34 -17.66 1.16
N ALA A 15 6.87 -16.44 1.32
CA ALA A 15 6.43 -15.27 0.57
C ALA A 15 7.61 -14.32 0.34
N ARG A 16 7.78 -13.84 -0.91
CA ARG A 16 8.79 -12.84 -1.25
C ARG A 16 8.09 -11.52 -1.58
N MET A 17 8.37 -10.51 -0.77
CA MET A 17 7.94 -9.14 -1.01
C MET A 17 8.80 -8.51 -2.09
N GLU A 18 8.16 -8.01 -3.14
CA GLU A 18 8.76 -7.19 -4.17
C GLU A 18 8.17 -5.77 -4.08
N TRP A 19 9.05 -4.78 -4.19
CA TRP A 19 8.67 -3.38 -4.14
C TRP A 19 8.09 -2.98 -5.49
N CYS A 20 6.86 -2.47 -5.48
CA CYS A 20 6.35 -1.72 -6.62
C CYS A 20 6.83 -0.28 -6.44
N GLU A 21 7.83 0.12 -7.23
CA GLU A 21 8.31 1.50 -7.26
C GLU A 21 7.26 2.34 -8.02
N THR A 22 6.14 2.66 -7.36
CA THR A 22 5.20 3.64 -7.87
C THR A 22 5.76 5.03 -7.60
N GLU A 23 6.03 5.80 -8.66
CA GLU A 23 6.52 7.20 -8.61
C GLU A 23 5.57 8.18 -7.88
N VAL A 24 4.47 7.71 -7.31
CA VAL A 24 3.49 8.50 -6.58
C VAL A 24 3.66 8.25 -5.08
N VAL A 25 4.15 9.26 -4.37
CA VAL A 25 4.23 9.23 -2.90
C VAL A 25 2.80 9.21 -2.35
N GLU A 26 2.24 8.02 -2.18
CA GLU A 26 0.97 7.82 -1.51
C GLU A 26 1.11 8.30 -0.05
N GLN A 27 0.51 9.46 0.23
CA GLN A 27 0.70 10.24 1.46
C GLN A 27 0.25 9.51 2.74
N VAL A 28 -0.51 8.41 2.59
CA VAL A 28 -1.21 7.72 3.69
C VAL A 28 -0.96 6.21 3.69
N ILE A 29 -0.82 5.58 2.53
CA ILE A 29 -0.63 4.15 2.37
C ILE A 29 0.58 3.87 1.49
N THR A 30 1.11 2.66 1.54
CA THR A 30 2.14 2.20 0.62
C THR A 30 1.74 0.82 0.14
N GLN A 31 1.76 0.63 -1.17
CA GLN A 31 1.38 -0.64 -1.79
C GLN A 31 2.61 -1.49 -2.08
N PHE A 32 2.50 -2.76 -1.69
CA PHE A 32 3.51 -3.78 -1.87
C PHE A 32 2.97 -4.94 -2.68
N GLU A 33 3.83 -5.58 -3.47
CA GLU A 33 3.48 -6.82 -4.16
C GLU A 33 4.13 -8.00 -3.43
N ILE A 34 3.32 -8.98 -3.03
CA ILE A 34 3.81 -10.19 -2.37
C ILE A 34 3.60 -11.36 -3.31
N SER A 35 4.69 -11.93 -3.79
CA SER A 35 4.65 -13.19 -4.54
C SER A 35 4.39 -14.35 -3.59
N LEU A 36 3.34 -15.12 -3.87
CA LEU A 36 2.96 -16.29 -3.11
C LEU A 36 3.46 -17.56 -3.80
N GLU A 37 3.97 -18.51 -3.02
CA GLU A 37 4.25 -19.85 -3.54
C GLU A 37 2.99 -20.57 -4.03
N THR A 38 3.11 -21.29 -5.14
CA THR A 38 2.01 -22.05 -5.76
C THR A 38 1.42 -23.07 -4.79
N GLY A 39 0.12 -22.97 -4.49
CA GLY A 39 -0.59 -23.92 -3.61
C GLY A 39 -1.01 -23.37 -2.24
N LEU A 40 -0.82 -22.08 -1.99
CA LEU A 40 -1.33 -21.42 -0.78
C LEU A 40 -2.87 -21.35 -0.79
N ARG A 41 -3.49 -22.01 0.20
CA ARG A 41 -4.93 -21.91 0.45
C ARG A 41 -5.27 -20.51 0.96
N LEU A 42 -6.47 -20.02 0.64
CA LEU A 42 -6.97 -18.69 1.06
C LEU A 42 -6.81 -18.44 2.56
N ASN A 43 -7.05 -19.45 3.40
CA ASN A 43 -6.90 -19.37 4.86
C ASN A 43 -5.48 -19.00 5.33
N LYS A 44 -4.44 -19.37 4.57
CA LYS A 44 -3.05 -18.99 4.89
C LYS A 44 -2.75 -17.54 4.53
N VAL A 45 -3.40 -17.01 3.49
CA VAL A 45 -3.23 -15.62 3.05
C VAL A 45 -3.78 -14.67 4.12
N THR A 46 -4.97 -14.95 4.67
CA THR A 46 -5.56 -14.15 5.76
C THR A 46 -4.66 -14.11 7.00
N ARG A 47 -4.04 -15.25 7.37
CA ARG A 47 -3.08 -15.31 8.48
C ARG A 47 -1.79 -14.55 8.18
N LEU A 48 -1.31 -14.61 6.93
CA LEU A 48 -0.13 -13.86 6.51
C LEU A 48 -0.33 -12.35 6.70
N ALA A 49 -1.54 -11.82 6.45
CA ALA A 49 -1.83 -10.41 6.71
C ALA A 49 -1.73 -10.03 8.20
N GLU A 50 -2.24 -10.88 9.09
CA GLU A 50 -2.14 -10.67 10.54
C GLU A 50 -0.68 -10.73 11.01
N ASP A 51 0.08 -11.69 10.48
CA ASP A 51 1.51 -11.84 10.79
C ASP A 51 2.33 -10.65 10.27
N ILE A 52 2.05 -10.14 9.07
CA ILE A 52 2.69 -8.94 8.52
C ILE A 52 2.36 -7.72 9.40
N ALA A 53 1.09 -7.55 9.78
CA ALA A 53 0.67 -6.44 10.64
C ALA A 53 1.42 -6.46 11.98
N LEU A 54 1.57 -7.66 12.58
CA LEU A 54 2.29 -7.84 13.84
C LEU A 54 3.78 -7.51 13.72
N ASN A 55 4.45 -7.98 12.65
CA ASN A 55 5.89 -7.76 12.46
C ASN A 55 6.22 -6.32 12.12
N LEU A 56 5.36 -5.65 11.35
CA LEU A 56 5.52 -4.23 11.00
C LEU A 56 4.96 -3.27 12.06
N ARG A 57 4.43 -3.77 13.18
CA ARG A 57 3.83 -2.97 14.26
C ARG A 57 2.75 -1.99 13.77
N VAL A 58 2.02 -2.37 12.72
CA VAL A 58 0.94 -1.56 12.16
C VAL A 58 -0.41 -2.06 12.66
N PRO A 59 -1.41 -1.16 12.84
CA PRO A 59 -2.71 -1.54 13.40
C PRO A 59 -3.51 -2.49 12.50
N SER A 60 -3.39 -2.34 11.18
CA SER A 60 -3.99 -3.24 10.21
C SER A 60 -3.31 -3.11 8.86
N VAL A 61 -3.38 -4.18 8.09
CA VAL A 61 -2.88 -4.27 6.72
C VAL A 61 -4.05 -4.64 5.82
N ARG A 62 -4.15 -4.00 4.65
CA ARG A 62 -5.21 -4.29 3.68
C ARG A 62 -4.64 -5.13 2.54
N MET A 63 -5.15 -6.35 2.40
CA MET A 63 -4.84 -7.19 1.25
C MET A 63 -5.84 -6.93 0.13
N VAL A 64 -5.32 -6.66 -1.05
CA VAL A 64 -6.05 -6.62 -2.31
C VAL A 64 -6.09 -8.03 -2.88
N ALA A 65 -7.22 -8.40 -3.50
CA ALA A 65 -7.40 -9.71 -4.11
C ALA A 65 -6.22 -10.08 -5.03
N PRO A 66 -5.92 -11.39 -5.21
CA PRO A 66 -4.82 -11.83 -6.07
C PRO A 66 -4.93 -11.19 -7.46
N ILE A 67 -3.83 -10.64 -7.96
CA ILE A 67 -3.82 -9.97 -9.26
C ILE A 67 -4.12 -11.02 -10.34
N PRO A 68 -5.18 -10.86 -11.15
CA PRO A 68 -5.52 -11.84 -12.17
C PRO A 68 -4.34 -12.00 -13.14
N GLY A 69 -3.83 -13.23 -13.29
CA GLY A 69 -2.69 -13.53 -14.16
C GLY A 69 -1.32 -13.51 -13.48
N LYS A 70 -1.21 -13.13 -12.20
CA LYS A 70 0.00 -13.27 -11.38
C LYS A 70 -0.34 -13.98 -10.06
N ASN A 71 0.55 -14.83 -9.54
CA ASN A 71 0.40 -15.43 -8.20
C ASN A 71 0.83 -14.45 -7.10
N THR A 72 0.39 -13.19 -7.22
CA THR A 72 0.84 -12.08 -6.38
C THR A 72 -0.36 -11.46 -5.70
N VAL A 73 -0.19 -11.11 -4.44
CA VAL A 73 -1.17 -10.38 -3.62
C VAL A 73 -0.66 -8.97 -3.39
N GLY A 74 -1.49 -7.98 -3.70
CA GLY A 74 -1.21 -6.59 -3.37
C GLY A 74 -1.49 -6.35 -1.88
N VAL A 75 -0.56 -5.71 -1.18
CA VAL A 75 -0.66 -5.44 0.25
C VAL A 75 -0.45 -3.95 0.49
N GLU A 76 -1.48 -3.30 0.99
CA GLU A 76 -1.46 -1.89 1.36
C GLU A 76 -1.18 -1.76 2.85
N ILE A 77 -0.05 -1.13 3.17
CA ILE A 77 0.39 -0.89 4.54
C ILE A 77 0.22 0.61 4.84
N PRO A 78 -0.49 0.98 5.92
CA PRO A 78 -0.57 2.38 6.31
C PRO A 78 0.81 2.88 6.72
N ASN A 79 1.15 4.08 6.26
CA ASN A 79 2.38 4.73 6.69
C ASN A 79 2.30 5.13 8.17
N GLU A 80 3.39 4.93 8.91
CA GLU A 80 3.52 5.39 10.30
C GLU A 80 3.40 6.91 10.40
N LEU A 81 4.09 7.61 9.48
CA LEU A 81 4.02 9.05 9.32
C LEU A 81 3.01 9.36 8.22
N ARG A 82 1.75 9.53 8.62
CA ARG A 82 0.70 9.97 7.69
C ARG A 82 0.87 11.47 7.46
N ALA A 83 1.16 11.85 6.22
CA ALA A 83 1.18 13.26 5.87
C ALA A 83 -0.26 13.79 5.89
N THR A 84 -0.47 14.90 6.59
CA THR A 84 -1.76 15.60 6.56
C THR A 84 -1.87 16.34 5.25
N VAL A 85 -2.71 15.83 4.33
CA VAL A 85 -2.96 16.49 3.05
C VAL A 85 -3.76 17.77 3.31
N ARG A 86 -3.15 18.92 3.02
CA ARG A 86 -3.82 20.23 3.16
C ARG A 86 -4.53 20.59 1.87
N LEU A 87 -5.74 21.15 1.96
CA LEU A 87 -6.48 21.62 0.78
C LEU A 87 -5.65 22.57 -0.09
N LYS A 88 -4.79 23.39 0.53
CA LYS A 88 -3.87 24.29 -0.18
C LYS A 88 -2.88 23.55 -1.10
N GLU A 89 -2.30 22.44 -0.65
CA GLU A 89 -1.39 21.61 -1.47
C GLU A 89 -2.14 21.02 -2.65
N VAL A 90 -3.34 20.50 -2.40
CA VAL A 90 -4.18 19.92 -3.45
C VAL A 90 -4.58 20.97 -4.50
N MET A 91 -4.92 22.20 -4.07
CA MET A 91 -5.23 23.30 -4.98
C MET A 91 -4.01 23.74 -5.81
N GLN A 92 -2.80 23.70 -5.25
CA GLN A 92 -1.57 23.99 -5.98
C GLN A 92 -1.27 22.96 -7.07
N VAL A 93 -1.55 21.67 -6.80
CA VAL A 93 -1.38 20.59 -7.78
C VAL A 93 -2.50 20.61 -8.84
N ALA A 94 -3.74 20.90 -8.45
CA ALA A 94 -4.89 20.89 -9.35
C ALA A 94 -4.86 21.98 -10.44
N GLY A 95 -4.13 23.09 -10.20
CA GLY A 95 -3.82 24.11 -11.21
C GLY A 95 -5.03 24.79 -11.87
N ARG A 96 -4.80 25.36 -13.06
CA ARG A 96 -5.75 26.19 -13.86
C ARG A 96 -7.11 25.54 -14.18
N LYS A 97 -7.28 24.22 -13.95
CA LYS A 97 -8.57 23.54 -14.16
C LYS A 97 -9.66 24.05 -13.21
N LEU A 98 -9.28 24.60 -12.06
CA LEU A 98 -10.20 25.13 -11.07
C LEU A 98 -10.91 26.41 -11.55
N ASP A 99 -10.21 27.26 -12.32
CA ASP A 99 -10.73 28.57 -12.75
C ASP A 99 -11.84 28.49 -13.80
N THR A 100 -11.94 27.36 -14.50
CA THR A 100 -12.98 27.14 -15.53
C THR A 100 -14.24 26.49 -14.94
N MET A 101 -14.18 26.00 -13.70
CA MET A 101 -15.28 25.28 -13.06
C MET A 101 -16.07 26.20 -12.12
N LYS A 102 -17.39 26.25 -12.29
CA LYS A 102 -18.29 27.00 -11.39
C LYS A 102 -18.27 26.45 -9.95
N ILE A 103 -18.06 25.14 -9.80
CA ILE A 103 -17.90 24.46 -8.51
C ILE A 103 -16.87 23.35 -8.70
N PRO A 104 -15.59 23.57 -8.38
CA PRO A 104 -14.59 22.52 -8.49
C PRO A 104 -14.73 21.50 -7.36
N LEU A 105 -14.82 20.22 -7.74
CA LEU A 105 -14.74 19.08 -6.82
C LEU A 105 -13.36 18.46 -6.97
N ILE A 106 -12.64 18.40 -5.86
CA ILE A 106 -11.34 17.73 -5.80
C ILE A 106 -11.52 16.53 -4.87
N LEU A 107 -11.45 15.33 -5.46
CA LEU A 107 -11.62 14.03 -4.82
C LEU A 107 -10.26 13.40 -4.54
#